data_AF-A0A352PS21-F1
#
_entry.id   AF-A0A352PS21-F1
#
_cell.length_a   1.000
_cell.length_b   1.000
_cell.length_c   1.000
_cell.angle_alpha   90.00
_cell.angle_beta   90.00
_cell.angle_gamma   90.00
#
_symmetry.space_group_name_H-M   'P 1'
#
loop_
_entity.id
_entity.type
_entity.pdbx_description
1 polymer ?
#
loop_
_entity_poly.entity_id
_entity_poly.type
_entity_poly.pdbx_seq_one_letter_code
_entity_poly.pdbx_strand_id
1 'polypeptide(L)'
;HNSGVIHSGLYYRPGSLKARTCVDGARQLREFCLDHKVPFEMCGKVVVATEPDEIPRLHELHRRGQANGVTGLRWLTSEELREIEPNAAGMAALQVASTGIIDFTQVARAYARVFQQHGGTLLFNYRVRAVTRTTTEIHLLTSRGPVRAGGMINCGGLYSDSLARLAGLSPPCRIVPFRGEYYALKATSAHLVNHLIYPVPDPRFPFL
;
A
#
# COMPACT_ATOMS: atom_id res chain seq x y z
N HIS A 1 4.34 2.45 9.84
CA HIS A 1 3.31 1.49 10.25
C HIS A 1 2.24 1.44 9.18
N ASN A 2 1.92 0.26 8.67
CA ASN A 2 0.86 -0.02 7.70
C ASN A 2 0.43 -1.48 7.92
N SER A 3 -0.64 -1.91 7.24
CA SER A 3 -1.18 -3.28 7.35
C SER A 3 -0.32 -4.36 6.69
N GLY A 4 0.74 -4.00 5.96
CA GLY A 4 1.58 -4.95 5.23
C GLY A 4 0.91 -5.61 4.03
N VAL A 5 -0.25 -5.11 3.58
CA VAL A 5 -1.00 -5.76 2.49
C VAL A 5 -0.40 -5.45 1.12
N ILE A 6 -0.11 -6.50 0.35
CA ILE A 6 0.15 -6.44 -1.09
C ILE A 6 -1.22 -6.36 -1.78
N HIS A 7 -1.69 -5.14 -2.01
CA HIS A 7 -3.00 -4.91 -2.62
C HIS A 7 -3.02 -5.33 -4.10
N SER A 8 -4.13 -5.94 -4.52
CA SER A 8 -4.32 -6.42 -5.88
C SER A 8 -4.77 -5.34 -6.87
N GLY A 9 -5.29 -4.20 -6.40
CA GLY A 9 -5.85 -3.13 -7.23
C GLY A 9 -7.38 -3.13 -7.38
N LEU A 10 -8.10 -3.99 -6.64
CA LEU A 10 -9.55 -4.16 -6.73
C LEU A 10 -10.38 -2.87 -6.67
N TYR A 11 -10.07 -1.97 -5.72
CA TYR A 11 -10.94 -0.84 -5.38
C TYR A 11 -10.78 0.39 -6.28
N TYR A 12 -9.66 0.48 -7.01
CA TYR A 12 -9.28 1.71 -7.68
C TYR A 12 -10.05 1.90 -8.98
N ARG A 13 -10.37 3.15 -9.31
CA ARG A 13 -10.98 3.52 -10.59
C ARG A 13 -10.12 2.99 -11.76
N PRO A 14 -10.69 2.24 -12.71
CA PRO A 14 -9.96 1.78 -13.89
C PRO A 14 -9.30 2.91 -14.67
N GLY A 15 -8.09 2.65 -15.16
CA GLY A 15 -7.27 3.64 -15.86
C GLY A 15 -6.69 4.75 -14.95
N SER A 16 -6.94 4.74 -13.64
CA SER A 16 -6.28 5.68 -12.73
C SER A 16 -4.81 5.32 -12.50
N LEU A 17 -4.01 6.31 -12.10
CA LEU A 17 -2.60 6.07 -11.74
C LEU A 17 -2.48 5.07 -10.58
N LYS A 18 -3.37 5.14 -9.57
CA LYS A 18 -3.39 4.18 -8.46
C LYS A 18 -3.69 2.75 -8.93
N ALA A 19 -4.64 2.56 -9.84
CA ALA A 19 -4.95 1.24 -10.38
C ALA A 19 -3.73 0.63 -11.08
N ARG A 20 -3.12 1.37 -12.02
CA ARG A 20 -1.94 0.89 -12.77
C ARG A 20 -0.75 0.60 -11.86
N THR A 21 -0.36 1.57 -11.04
CA THR A 21 0.82 1.44 -10.16
C THR A 21 0.63 0.40 -9.06
N CYS A 22 -0.60 0.14 -8.61
CA CYS A 22 -0.86 -0.94 -7.66
C CYS A 22 -0.66 -2.31 -8.29
N VAL A 23 -1.24 -2.55 -9.48
CA VAL A 23 -1.16 -3.85 -10.17
C VAL A 23 0.28 -4.14 -10.58
N ASP A 24 0.92 -3.17 -11.25
CA ASP A 24 2.32 -3.30 -11.68
C ASP A 24 3.27 -3.38 -10.49
N GLY A 25 3.04 -2.54 -9.47
CA GLY A 25 3.85 -2.50 -8.25
C GLY A 25 3.76 -3.78 -7.43
N ALA A 26 2.58 -4.41 -7.34
CA ALA A 26 2.42 -5.69 -6.67
C ALA A 26 3.21 -6.79 -7.38
N ARG A 27 3.23 -6.80 -8.72
CA ARG A 27 4.05 -7.74 -9.51
C ARG A 27 5.54 -7.51 -9.25
N GLN A 28 6.03 -6.28 -9.43
CA GLN A 28 7.44 -5.92 -9.24
C GLN A 28 7.91 -6.17 -7.81
N LEU A 29 7.06 -5.91 -6.81
CA LEU A 29 7.39 -6.18 -5.42
C LEU A 29 7.57 -7.67 -5.18
N ARG A 30 6.70 -8.54 -5.71
CA ARG A 30 6.86 -9.99 -5.57
C ARG A 30 8.13 -10.50 -6.24
N GLU A 31 8.41 -10.05 -7.45
CA GLU A 31 9.65 -10.39 -8.18
C GLU A 31 10.89 -9.99 -7.35
N PHE A 32 10.93 -8.74 -6.88
CA PHE A 32 11.99 -8.25 -6.01
C PHE A 32 12.12 -9.10 -4.73
N CYS A 33 11.00 -9.46 -4.10
CA CYS A 33 11.03 -10.26 -2.88
C CYS A 33 11.55 -11.68 -3.12
N LEU A 34 11.23 -12.29 -4.27
CA LEU A 34 11.79 -13.59 -4.66
C LEU A 34 13.32 -13.48 -4.87
N ASP A 35 13.76 -12.49 -5.65
CA ASP A 35 15.18 -12.30 -5.99
C ASP A 35 16.04 -12.00 -4.74
N HIS A 36 15.49 -11.23 -3.81
CA HIS A 36 16.19 -10.80 -2.59
C HIS A 36 15.81 -11.59 -1.34
N LYS A 37 15.07 -12.69 -1.49
CA LYS A 37 14.67 -13.61 -0.41
C LYS A 37 13.96 -12.90 0.75
N VAL A 38 13.10 -11.94 0.43
CA VAL A 38 12.22 -11.28 1.40
C VAL A 38 10.95 -12.13 1.53
N PRO A 39 10.58 -12.61 2.73
CA PRO A 39 9.41 -13.45 2.89
C PRO A 39 8.12 -12.65 2.69
N PHE A 40 7.17 -13.25 1.99
CA PHE A 40 5.80 -12.75 1.81
C PHE A 40 4.85 -13.94 1.68
N GLU A 41 3.56 -13.69 1.88
CA GLU A 41 2.53 -14.73 1.81
C GLU A 41 1.38 -14.26 0.93
N MET A 42 0.97 -15.09 -0.03
CA MET A 42 -0.20 -14.83 -0.88
C MET A 42 -1.44 -15.48 -0.27
N CYS A 43 -1.82 -15.04 0.94
CA CYS A 43 -2.94 -15.57 1.71
C CYS A 43 -4.31 -15.26 1.08
N GLY A 44 -4.38 -14.41 0.06
CA GLY A 44 -5.63 -13.97 -0.54
C GLY A 44 -6.45 -13.05 0.37
N LYS A 45 -7.62 -12.67 -0.15
CA LYS A 45 -8.59 -11.80 0.52
C LYS A 45 -10.01 -12.18 0.13
N VAL A 46 -10.95 -12.02 1.04
CA VAL A 46 -12.39 -12.01 0.77
C VAL A 46 -12.98 -10.64 1.07
N VAL A 47 -13.78 -10.11 0.15
CA VAL A 47 -14.60 -8.92 0.40
C VAL A 47 -16.03 -9.39 0.63
N VAL A 48 -16.56 -9.17 1.84
CA VAL A 48 -17.80 -9.78 2.31
C VAL A 48 -18.91 -8.74 2.33
N ALA A 49 -20.04 -9.06 1.69
CA ALA A 49 -21.28 -8.32 1.82
C ALA A 49 -22.11 -8.91 2.97
N THR A 50 -22.43 -8.10 3.97
CA THR A 50 -23.23 -8.49 5.13
C THR A 50 -24.67 -8.01 5.03
N GLU A 51 -24.94 -7.02 4.18
CA GLU A 51 -26.29 -6.45 3.98
C GLU A 51 -26.74 -6.54 2.51
N PRO A 52 -28.06 -6.61 2.22
CA PRO A 52 -28.56 -6.76 0.86
C PRO A 52 -28.14 -5.62 -0.09
N ASP A 53 -28.02 -4.40 0.40
CA ASP A 53 -27.65 -3.20 -0.37
C ASP A 53 -26.15 -3.13 -0.70
N GLU A 54 -25.33 -4.00 -0.12
CA GLU A 54 -23.91 -4.14 -0.43
C GLU A 54 -23.65 -5.01 -1.68
N ILE A 55 -24.60 -5.88 -2.05
CA ILE A 55 -24.45 -6.81 -3.18
C ILE A 55 -24.20 -6.08 -4.51
N PRO A 56 -24.96 -5.03 -4.89
CA PRO A 56 -24.66 -4.27 -6.12
C PRO A 56 -23.27 -3.62 -6.09
N ARG A 57 -22.82 -3.16 -4.92
CA ARG A 57 -21.48 -2.56 -4.75
C ARG A 57 -20.38 -3.62 -4.87
N LEU A 58 -20.61 -4.82 -4.36
CA LEU A 58 -19.70 -5.96 -4.53
C LEU A 58 -19.57 -6.37 -6.01
N HIS A 59 -20.68 -6.35 -6.78
CA HIS A 59 -20.63 -6.56 -8.23
C HIS A 59 -19.81 -5.48 -8.95
N GLU A 60 -19.95 -4.21 -8.57
CA GLU A 60 -19.13 -3.13 -9.14
C GLU A 60 -17.65 -3.33 -8.80
N LEU A 61 -17.30 -3.82 -7.60
CA LEU A 61 -15.91 -4.19 -7.28
C LEU A 61 -15.41 -5.32 -8.17
N HIS A 62 -16.23 -6.35 -8.41
CA HIS A 62 -15.86 -7.44 -9.31
C HIS A 62 -15.55 -6.91 -10.72
N ARG A 63 -16.44 -6.07 -11.27
CA ARG A 63 -16.26 -5.42 -12.59
C ARG A 63 -14.99 -4.56 -12.64
N ARG A 64 -14.73 -3.74 -11.61
CA ARG A 64 -13.50 -2.92 -11.52
C ARG A 64 -12.25 -3.77 -11.45
N GLY A 65 -12.28 -4.84 -10.65
CA GLY A 65 -11.18 -5.77 -10.53
C GLY A 65 -10.84 -6.40 -11.89
N GLN A 66 -11.84 -6.86 -12.64
CA GLN A 66 -11.66 -7.37 -14.01
C GLN A 66 -11.05 -6.29 -14.93
N ALA A 67 -11.61 -5.08 -14.91
CA ALA A 67 -11.10 -3.97 -15.74
C ALA A 67 -9.66 -3.54 -15.36
N ASN A 68 -9.25 -3.75 -14.12
CA ASN A 68 -7.89 -3.49 -13.65
C ASN A 68 -6.92 -4.66 -13.90
N GLY A 69 -7.40 -5.80 -14.40
CA GLY A 69 -6.56 -6.99 -14.62
C GLY A 69 -6.23 -7.75 -13.33
N VAL A 70 -7.05 -7.62 -12.28
CA VAL A 70 -6.86 -8.37 -11.04
C VAL A 70 -7.09 -9.85 -11.28
N THR A 71 -6.09 -10.68 -11.01
CA THR A 71 -6.17 -12.13 -11.21
C THR A 71 -6.79 -12.85 -10.00
N GLY A 72 -7.42 -13.99 -10.24
CA GLY A 72 -7.99 -14.84 -9.19
C GLY A 72 -9.21 -14.23 -8.48
N LEU A 73 -10.04 -13.48 -9.23
CA LEU A 73 -11.33 -13.02 -8.76
C LEU A 73 -12.37 -14.13 -8.90
N ARG A 74 -13.06 -14.45 -7.80
CA ARG A 74 -14.16 -15.42 -7.79
C ARG A 74 -15.29 -14.90 -6.92
N TRP A 75 -16.51 -14.86 -7.48
CA TRP A 75 -17.70 -14.63 -6.69
C TRP A 75 -18.00 -15.87 -5.83
N LEU A 76 -18.39 -15.66 -4.58
CA LEU A 76 -18.70 -16.71 -3.62
C LEU A 76 -20.11 -16.54 -3.09
N THR A 77 -20.84 -17.66 -2.98
CA THR A 77 -22.05 -17.72 -2.15
C THR A 77 -21.70 -17.68 -0.65
N SER A 78 -22.73 -17.58 0.21
CA SER A 78 -22.54 -17.68 1.66
C SER A 78 -21.96 -19.03 2.09
N GLU A 79 -22.39 -20.10 1.43
CA GLU A 79 -21.91 -21.46 1.67
C GLU A 79 -20.43 -21.60 1.28
N GLU A 80 -20.07 -21.15 0.07
CA GLU A 80 -18.67 -21.17 -0.39
C GLU A 80 -17.75 -20.29 0.46
N LEU A 81 -18.25 -19.16 0.97
CA LEU A 81 -17.51 -18.34 1.94
C LEU A 81 -17.21 -19.14 3.21
N ARG A 82 -18.22 -19.84 3.75
CA ARG A 82 -18.08 -20.62 4.99
C ARG A 82 -17.12 -21.79 4.84
N GLU A 83 -17.01 -22.36 3.65
CA GLU A 83 -16.04 -23.43 3.37
C GLU A 83 -14.59 -22.96 3.52
N ILE A 84 -14.27 -21.73 3.08
CA ILE A 84 -12.90 -21.18 3.11
C ILE A 84 -12.61 -20.30 4.35
N GLU A 85 -13.64 -19.70 4.92
CA GLU A 85 -13.62 -18.86 6.12
C GLU A 85 -14.74 -19.27 7.09
N PRO A 86 -14.57 -20.37 7.85
CA PRO A 86 -15.63 -20.92 8.71
C PRO A 86 -16.13 -19.98 9.80
N ASN A 87 -15.32 -19.00 10.21
CA ASN A 87 -15.66 -18.01 11.24
C ASN A 87 -16.13 -16.67 10.66
N ALA A 88 -16.28 -16.56 9.33
CA ALA A 88 -16.85 -15.39 8.66
C ALA A 88 -18.33 -15.62 8.32
N ALA A 89 -19.10 -14.54 8.29
CA ALA A 89 -20.52 -14.57 7.89
C ALA A 89 -20.81 -13.44 6.90
N GLY A 90 -21.62 -13.74 5.89
CA GLY A 90 -22.06 -12.78 4.88
C GLY A 90 -23.03 -13.41 3.89
N MET A 91 -23.73 -12.56 3.15
CA MET A 91 -24.71 -12.97 2.13
C MET A 91 -24.03 -13.40 0.82
N ALA A 92 -22.92 -12.75 0.47
CA ALA A 92 -22.04 -13.11 -0.63
C ALA A 92 -20.64 -12.56 -0.38
N ALA A 93 -19.65 -13.06 -1.10
CA ALA A 93 -18.30 -12.52 -1.04
C ALA A 93 -17.60 -12.51 -2.41
N LEU A 94 -16.56 -11.69 -2.52
CA LEU A 94 -15.63 -11.70 -3.65
C LEU A 94 -14.26 -12.13 -3.16
N GLN A 95 -13.82 -13.30 -3.60
CA GLN A 95 -12.46 -13.81 -3.37
C GLN A 95 -11.47 -13.10 -4.29
N VAL A 96 -10.28 -12.81 -3.77
CA VAL A 96 -9.17 -12.16 -4.47
C VAL A 96 -7.86 -12.87 -4.12
N ALA A 97 -7.57 -13.97 -4.82
CA ALA A 97 -6.41 -14.83 -4.54
C ALA A 97 -5.07 -14.12 -4.73
N SER A 98 -5.02 -13.07 -5.56
CA SER A 98 -3.80 -12.28 -5.84
C SER A 98 -3.42 -11.26 -4.76
N THR A 99 -4.12 -11.24 -3.63
CA THR A 99 -3.77 -10.39 -2.47
C THR A 99 -2.81 -11.14 -1.54
N GLY A 100 -1.87 -10.44 -0.92
CA GLY A 100 -0.95 -11.04 0.04
C GLY A 100 -0.56 -10.10 1.17
N ILE A 101 0.33 -10.57 2.04
CA ILE A 101 0.90 -9.84 3.15
C ILE A 101 2.42 -9.91 3.14
N ILE A 102 3.06 -8.86 3.67
CA ILE A 102 4.50 -8.70 3.74
C ILE A 102 4.91 -7.79 4.90
N ASP A 103 6.07 -8.08 5.49
CA ASP A 103 6.73 -7.13 6.38
C ASP A 103 7.49 -6.08 5.55
N PHE A 104 6.86 -4.92 5.39
CA PHE A 104 7.46 -3.84 4.60
C PHE A 104 8.75 -3.28 5.22
N THR A 105 9.01 -3.52 6.51
CA THR A 105 10.30 -3.17 7.15
C THR A 105 11.43 -4.00 6.55
N GLN A 106 11.18 -5.28 6.29
CA GLN A 106 12.15 -6.16 5.64
C GLN A 106 12.37 -5.77 4.17
N VAL A 107 11.30 -5.40 3.46
CA VAL A 107 11.39 -4.84 2.10
C VAL A 107 12.25 -3.59 2.08
N ALA A 108 11.97 -2.62 2.95
CA ALA A 108 12.73 -1.37 3.03
C ALA A 108 14.22 -1.61 3.36
N ARG A 109 14.52 -2.56 4.25
CA ARG A 109 15.90 -2.98 4.54
C ARG A 109 16.57 -3.64 3.34
N ALA A 110 15.84 -4.44 2.56
CA ALA A 110 16.35 -5.02 1.33
C ALA A 110 16.66 -3.95 0.27
N TYR A 111 15.75 -3.00 0.04
CA TYR A 111 16.01 -1.84 -0.82
C TYR A 111 17.23 -1.03 -0.35
N ALA A 112 17.36 -0.79 0.95
CA ALA A 112 18.53 -0.11 1.52
C ALA A 112 19.83 -0.84 1.21
N ARG A 113 19.87 -2.17 1.40
CA ARG A 113 21.05 -2.99 1.06
C ARG A 113 21.40 -2.91 -0.42
N VAL A 114 20.41 -3.10 -1.30
CA VAL A 114 20.60 -3.04 -2.76
C VAL A 114 21.11 -1.66 -3.16
N PHE A 115 20.52 -0.58 -2.63
CA PHE A 115 20.96 0.78 -2.90
C PHE A 115 22.43 1.01 -2.50
N GLN A 116 22.84 0.53 -1.33
CA GLN A 116 24.23 0.64 -0.86
C GLN A 116 25.21 -0.19 -1.69
N GLN A 117 24.81 -1.39 -2.14
CA GLN A 117 25.61 -2.23 -3.05
C GLN A 117 25.89 -1.54 -4.39
N HIS A 118 24.99 -0.65 -4.83
CA HIS A 118 25.17 0.18 -6.02
C HIS A 118 25.88 1.52 -5.73
N GLY A 119 26.57 1.64 -4.59
CA GLY A 119 27.33 2.84 -4.20
C GLY A 119 26.50 3.95 -3.55
N GLY A 120 25.22 3.71 -3.29
CA GLY A 120 24.35 4.64 -2.57
C GLY A 120 24.78 4.84 -1.12
N THR A 121 24.66 6.07 -0.61
CA THR A 121 24.96 6.39 0.79
C THR A 121 23.67 6.75 1.54
N LEU A 122 23.47 6.16 2.71
CA LEU A 122 22.32 6.43 3.59
C LEU A 122 22.75 7.29 4.77
N LEU A 123 22.20 8.50 4.87
CA LEU A 123 22.48 9.46 5.93
C LEU A 123 21.28 9.54 6.90
N PHE A 124 21.35 8.80 8.01
CA PHE A 124 20.33 8.83 9.05
C PHE A 124 20.56 9.99 10.04
N ASN A 125 19.47 10.52 10.61
CA ASN A 125 19.52 11.69 11.50
C ASN A 125 19.95 13.01 10.81
N TYR A 126 19.80 13.09 9.48
CA TYR A 126 20.03 14.29 8.66
C TYR A 126 18.70 14.94 8.29
N ARG A 127 18.06 15.63 9.25
CA ARG A 127 16.82 16.37 8.98
C ARG A 127 17.14 17.58 8.10
N VAL A 128 16.56 17.65 6.91
CA VAL A 128 16.61 18.83 6.04
C VAL A 128 15.83 19.98 6.69
N ARG A 129 16.46 21.15 6.78
CA ARG A 129 15.92 22.36 7.40
C ARG A 129 15.68 23.49 6.38
N ALA A 130 16.50 23.54 5.34
CA ALA A 130 16.35 24.48 4.24
C ALA A 130 16.92 23.87 2.96
N VAL A 131 16.38 24.30 1.82
CA VAL A 131 16.85 23.90 0.50
C VAL A 131 17.06 25.15 -0.32
N THR A 132 18.28 25.37 -0.79
CA THR A 132 18.63 26.49 -1.68
C THR A 132 19.05 25.92 -3.02
N ARG A 133 18.47 26.45 -4.10
CA ARG A 133 18.81 26.03 -5.46
C ARG A 133 19.62 27.12 -6.14
N THR A 134 20.77 26.73 -6.67
CA THR A 134 21.58 27.54 -7.60
C THR A 134 21.25 27.13 -9.04
N THR A 135 21.94 27.70 -10.02
CA THR A 135 21.75 27.30 -11.42
C THR A 135 22.19 25.86 -11.71
N THR A 136 23.16 25.33 -10.96
CA THR A 136 23.78 24.01 -11.23
C THR A 136 23.64 23.00 -10.09
N GLU A 137 23.30 23.45 -8.87
CA GLU A 137 23.28 22.61 -7.69
C GLU A 137 22.12 22.91 -6.74
N ILE A 138 21.79 21.91 -5.92
CA ILE A 138 20.90 21.99 -4.77
C ILE A 138 21.74 21.88 -3.50
N HIS A 139 21.61 22.87 -2.63
CA HIS A 139 22.26 22.93 -1.33
C HIS A 139 21.23 22.65 -0.25
N LEU A 140 21.45 21.59 0.52
CA LEU A 140 20.59 21.15 1.61
C LEU A 140 21.25 21.52 2.93
N LEU A 141 20.63 22.41 3.70
CA LEU A 141 21.01 22.62 5.09
C LEU A 141 20.36 21.51 5.93
N THR A 142 21.16 20.71 6.63
CA THR A 142 20.66 19.63 7.49
C THR A 142 21.05 19.82 8.95
N SER A 143 20.47 19.02 9.84
CA SER A 143 20.85 18.96 11.26
C SER A 143 22.28 18.47 11.54
N ARG A 144 22.97 17.90 10.55
CA ARG A 144 24.30 17.28 10.70
C ARG A 144 25.34 17.83 9.72
N GLY A 145 25.07 19.01 9.14
CA GLY A 145 25.94 19.67 8.17
C GLY A 145 25.30 19.82 6.78
N PRO A 146 25.90 20.62 5.89
CA PRO A 146 25.37 20.84 4.55
C PRO A 146 25.58 19.61 3.65
N VAL A 147 24.65 19.38 2.73
CA VAL A 147 24.78 18.38 1.64
C VAL A 147 24.57 19.09 0.31
N ARG A 148 25.42 18.81 -0.68
CA ARG A 148 25.29 19.35 -2.05
C ARG A 148 24.95 18.21 -3.01
N ALA A 149 24.05 18.48 -3.94
CA ALA A 149 23.63 17.51 -4.96
C ALA A 149 23.28 18.22 -6.28
N GLY A 150 23.46 17.54 -7.41
CA GLY A 150 22.99 18.04 -8.71
C GLY A 150 21.48 17.91 -8.92
N GLY A 151 20.80 17.08 -8.10
CA GLY A 151 19.36 16.84 -8.19
C GLY A 151 18.79 16.36 -6.86
N MET A 152 17.48 16.44 -6.72
CA MET A 152 16.75 16.03 -5.51
C MET A 152 15.43 15.37 -5.90
N ILE A 153 15.15 14.21 -5.30
CA ILE A 153 13.84 13.56 -5.35
C ILE A 153 13.23 13.66 -3.95
N ASN A 154 12.02 14.21 -3.86
CA ASN A 154 11.32 14.37 -2.59
C ASN A 154 10.43 13.15 -2.30
N CYS A 155 10.83 12.36 -1.31
CA CYS A 155 10.08 11.20 -0.81
C CYS A 155 9.70 11.36 0.68
N GLY A 156 9.38 12.59 1.12
CA GLY A 156 9.14 12.92 2.53
C GLY A 156 7.85 12.38 3.16
N GLY A 157 7.08 11.55 2.45
CA GLY A 157 5.81 11.01 2.92
C GLY A 157 4.86 12.12 3.36
N LEU A 158 4.48 12.10 4.65
CA LEU A 158 3.60 13.10 5.28
C LEU A 158 4.13 14.54 5.22
N TYR A 159 5.43 14.72 4.98
CA TYR A 159 6.09 16.03 4.91
C TYR A 159 6.43 16.46 3.48
N SER A 160 5.95 15.75 2.45
CA SER A 160 6.35 16.00 1.06
C SER A 160 5.98 17.42 0.60
N ASP A 161 4.79 17.92 0.93
CA ASP A 161 4.39 19.29 0.60
C ASP A 161 5.23 20.35 1.34
N SER A 162 5.56 20.07 2.60
CA SER A 162 6.39 20.93 3.44
C SER A 162 7.83 21.01 2.92
N LEU A 163 8.41 19.88 2.50
CA LEU A 163 9.73 19.85 1.86
C LEU A 163 9.73 20.56 0.50
N ALA A 164 8.65 20.45 -0.28
CA ALA A 164 8.52 21.18 -1.53
C ALA A 164 8.52 22.71 -1.27
N ARG A 165 7.78 23.18 -0.27
CA ARG A 165 7.79 24.59 0.15
C ARG A 165 9.16 25.04 0.66
N LEU A 166 9.87 24.19 1.42
CA LEU A 166 11.24 24.46 1.86
C LEU A 166 12.23 24.62 0.69
N ALA A 167 11.93 24.02 -0.47
CA ALA A 167 12.66 24.20 -1.72
C ALA A 167 12.18 25.38 -2.57
N GLY A 168 11.32 26.26 -2.02
CA GLY A 168 10.78 27.42 -2.73
C GLY A 168 9.72 27.08 -3.78
N LEU A 169 9.16 25.86 -3.74
CA LEU A 169 8.11 25.43 -4.67
C LEU A 169 6.72 25.65 -4.08
N SER A 170 5.75 25.92 -4.95
CA SER A 170 4.32 25.94 -4.62
C SER A 170 3.70 24.59 -4.98
N PRO A 171 3.55 23.64 -4.02
CA PRO A 171 2.99 22.34 -4.34
C PRO A 171 1.52 22.47 -4.76
N PRO A 172 1.06 21.67 -5.74
CA PRO A 172 -0.31 21.75 -6.26
C PRO A 172 -1.36 21.17 -5.29
N CYS A 173 -0.90 20.52 -4.21
CA CYS A 173 -1.76 19.95 -3.19
C CYS A 173 -1.13 20.11 -1.80
N ARG A 174 -1.96 19.92 -0.77
CA ARG A 174 -1.55 19.85 0.63
C ARG A 174 -1.69 18.41 1.12
N ILE A 175 -0.75 17.97 1.94
CA ILE A 175 -0.86 16.67 2.61
C ILE A 175 -1.67 16.85 3.90
N VAL A 176 -2.74 16.08 4.03
CA VAL A 176 -3.59 16.02 5.23
C VAL A 176 -3.47 14.62 5.83
N PRO A 177 -2.79 14.45 6.98
CA PRO A 177 -2.60 13.14 7.59
C PRO A 177 -3.88 12.67 8.28
N PHE A 178 -4.22 11.39 8.09
CA PHE A 178 -5.26 10.70 8.85
C PHE A 178 -4.59 9.62 9.71
N ARG A 179 -4.97 9.57 10.99
CA ARG A 179 -4.51 8.53 11.92
C ARG A 179 -5.44 7.33 11.83
N GLY A 180 -4.87 6.16 11.56
CA GLY A 180 -5.52 4.87 11.78
C GLY A 180 -4.99 4.22 13.05
N GLU A 181 -5.81 3.37 13.65
CA GLU A 181 -5.44 2.57 14.81
C GLU A 181 -5.60 1.09 14.48
N TYR A 182 -4.73 0.27 15.06
CA TYR A 182 -4.75 -1.18 14.89
C TYR A 182 -4.80 -1.82 16.26
N TYR A 183 -5.63 -2.86 16.37
CA TYR A 183 -5.66 -3.75 17.52
C TYR A 183 -5.23 -5.14 17.05
N ALA A 184 -4.39 -5.79 17.85
CA ALA A 184 -3.96 -7.16 17.57
C ALA A 184 -4.81 -8.11 18.42
N LEU A 185 -5.30 -9.18 17.77
CA LEU A 185 -5.84 -10.32 18.51
C LEU A 185 -4.71 -11.07 19.20
N LYS A 186 -5.06 -11.84 20.24
CA LYS A 186 -4.12 -12.76 20.88
C LYS A 186 -3.64 -13.78 19.85
N ALA A 187 -2.38 -14.20 19.93
CA ALA A 187 -1.82 -15.19 19.01
C ALA A 187 -2.62 -16.51 18.97
N THR A 188 -3.21 -16.91 20.10
CA THR A 188 -4.10 -18.09 20.20
C THR A 188 -5.36 -17.99 19.34
N SER A 189 -5.74 -16.79 18.89
CA SER A 189 -6.92 -16.54 18.05
C SER A 189 -6.60 -16.46 16.56
N ALA A 190 -5.34 -16.68 16.14
CA ALA A 190 -4.94 -16.60 14.73
C ALA A 190 -5.70 -17.59 13.83
N HIS A 191 -6.08 -18.75 14.36
CA HIS A 191 -6.85 -19.79 13.66
C HIS A 191 -8.27 -19.36 13.25
N LEU A 192 -8.74 -18.19 13.70
CA LEU A 192 -10.08 -17.71 13.38
C LEU A 192 -10.19 -17.20 11.94
N VAL A 193 -9.07 -16.83 11.29
CA VAL A 193 -9.06 -16.15 10.00
C VAL A 193 -7.99 -16.77 9.10
N ASN A 194 -8.35 -17.23 7.90
CA ASN A 194 -7.41 -17.85 6.96
C ASN A 194 -6.92 -16.86 5.88
N HIS A 195 -7.77 -15.91 5.48
CA HIS A 195 -7.55 -14.89 4.44
C HIS A 195 -7.77 -13.50 5.02
N LEU A 196 -7.34 -12.46 4.32
CA LEU A 196 -7.73 -11.10 4.69
C LEU A 196 -9.26 -10.93 4.52
N ILE A 197 -9.96 -10.46 5.56
CA ILE A 197 -11.41 -10.22 5.50
C ILE A 197 -11.67 -8.72 5.44
N TYR A 198 -12.34 -8.26 4.38
CA TYR A 198 -12.65 -6.85 4.15
C TYR A 198 -14.16 -6.67 3.99
N PRO A 199 -14.75 -5.59 4.50
CA PRO A 199 -16.14 -5.25 4.20
C PRO A 199 -16.26 -4.69 2.78
N VAL A 200 -17.49 -4.64 2.26
CA VAL A 200 -17.80 -3.81 1.09
C VAL A 200 -17.63 -2.33 1.47
N PRO A 201 -16.92 -1.50 0.67
CA PRO A 201 -16.72 -0.09 0.99
C PRO A 201 -18.04 0.67 1.16
N ASP A 202 -18.08 1.50 2.19
CA ASP A 202 -19.19 2.40 2.48
C ASP A 202 -18.92 3.79 1.85
N PRO A 203 -19.75 4.24 0.88
CA PRO A 203 -19.59 5.55 0.24
C PRO A 203 -19.61 6.74 1.21
N ARG A 204 -20.20 6.59 2.41
CA ARG A 204 -20.23 7.62 3.45
C ARG A 204 -18.84 7.88 4.05
N PHE A 205 -17.92 6.94 3.90
CA PHE A 205 -16.56 7.00 4.41
C PHE A 205 -15.53 6.86 3.27
N PRO A 206 -15.41 7.85 2.36
CA PRO A 206 -14.60 7.74 1.14
C PRO A 206 -13.08 7.69 1.36
N PHE A 207 -12.64 7.82 2.62
CA PHE A 207 -11.23 7.81 3.03
C PHE A 207 -10.79 6.50 3.69
N LEU A 208 -11.71 5.54 3.88
CA LEU A 208 -11.47 4.22 4.48
C LEU A 208 -11.61 3.10 3.44
#